data_AF-A0A0F5YJK8-F1
#
_entry.id   AF-A0A0F5YJK8-F1
#
_cell.length_a   1.000
_cell.length_b   1.000
_cell.length_c   1.000
_cell.angle_alpha   90.00
_cell.angle_beta   90.00
_cell.angle_gamma   90.00
#
_symmetry.space_group_name_H-M   'P 1'
#
loop_
_entity.id
_entity.type
_entity.pdbx_description
1 polymer ?
#
loop_
_entity_poly.entity_id
_entity_poly.type
_entity_poly.pdbx_seq_one_letter_code
_entity_poly.pdbx_strand_id
1 'polypeptide(L)'
;MSQLDEVIEKLMELDEDSLKAQLAVQEQQIANNDDTSRSPSSLDSLDSLEEELKATPRGGHDQETINAGDRFFQKLNAKAYKLMCSDLFDEQIIQTQSQALLKENLGKVAGKFKENFGTAAQALIPFLAANLQLAYPIAAILAVLIIKTISSATSETICEVWKSKVNESEISNPQASITETTPVNEAIEA
;
A
#
# COMPACT_ATOMS: atom_id res chain seq x y z
N MET A 1 23.98 -3.56 5.45
CA MET A 1 22.59 -3.25 5.09
C MET A 1 22.14 -4.23 4.06
N SER A 2 20.92 -4.72 4.17
CA SER A 2 20.24 -5.43 3.09
C SER A 2 19.78 -4.42 2.04
N GLN A 3 19.55 -4.88 0.82
CA GLN A 3 19.00 -4.06 -0.25
C GLN A 3 17.67 -3.40 0.14
N LEU A 4 16.83 -4.14 0.86
CA LEU A 4 15.57 -3.61 1.40
C LEU A 4 15.81 -2.45 2.36
N ASP A 5 16.90 -2.48 3.14
CA ASP A 5 17.28 -1.39 4.02
C ASP A 5 17.63 -0.13 3.22
N GLU A 6 18.45 -0.27 2.18
CA GLU A 6 18.89 0.86 1.35
C GLU A 6 17.73 1.52 0.59
N VAL A 7 16.80 0.72 0.06
CA VAL A 7 15.59 1.24 -0.61
C VAL A 7 14.72 1.99 0.40
N ILE A 8 14.50 1.44 1.59
CA ILE A 8 13.64 2.06 2.58
C ILE A 8 14.25 3.33 3.15
N GLU A 9 15.57 3.38 3.38
CA GLU A 9 16.24 4.62 3.78
C GLU A 9 16.05 5.72 2.75
N LYS A 10 16.25 5.43 1.46
CA LYS A 10 16.01 6.39 0.37
C LYS A 10 14.56 6.86 0.30
N LEU A 11 13.60 5.94 0.44
CA LEU A 11 12.18 6.30 0.45
C LEU A 11 11.82 7.16 1.67
N MET A 12 12.40 6.89 2.84
CA MET A 12 12.17 7.69 4.04
C MET A 12 12.67 9.13 3.89
N GLU A 13 13.74 9.36 3.11
CA GLU A 13 14.26 10.70 2.79
C GLU A 13 13.37 11.52 1.85
N LEU A 14 12.51 10.88 1.04
CA LEU A 14 11.62 11.58 0.12
C LEU A 14 10.46 12.26 0.87
N ASP A 15 10.02 13.41 0.39
CA ASP A 15 8.78 14.04 0.85
C ASP A 15 7.55 13.25 0.38
N GLU A 16 6.38 13.54 0.97
CA GLU A 16 5.14 12.81 0.66
C GLU A 16 4.70 12.97 -0.79
N ASP A 17 4.93 14.12 -1.42
CA ASP A 17 4.54 14.36 -2.81
C ASP A 17 5.42 13.56 -3.77
N SER A 18 6.73 13.51 -3.52
CA SER A 18 7.65 12.62 -4.22
C SER A 18 7.25 11.14 -4.07
N LEU A 19 6.88 10.72 -2.86
CA LEU A 19 6.41 9.34 -2.62
C LEU A 19 5.11 9.03 -3.37
N LYS A 20 4.14 9.95 -3.37
CA LYS A 20 2.89 9.80 -4.13
C LYS A 20 3.17 9.72 -5.63
N ALA A 21 4.03 10.58 -6.15
CA ALA A 21 4.40 10.53 -7.56
C ALA A 21 5.06 9.19 -7.95
N GLN A 22 5.97 8.69 -7.12
CA GLN A 22 6.57 7.36 -7.31
C GLN A 22 5.52 6.23 -7.27
N LEU A 23 4.53 6.35 -6.39
CA LEU A 23 3.43 5.40 -6.33
C LEU A 23 2.62 5.35 -7.65
N ALA A 24 2.37 6.50 -8.27
CA ALA A 24 1.71 6.58 -9.58
C ALA A 24 2.56 6.00 -10.71
N VAL A 25 3.87 6.30 -10.72
CA VAL A 25 4.81 5.76 -11.73
C VAL A 25 4.82 4.23 -11.66
N GLN A 26 4.93 3.66 -10.46
CA GLN A 26 4.95 2.22 -10.26
C GLN A 26 3.61 1.56 -10.64
N GLU A 27 2.47 2.18 -10.33
CA GLU A 27 1.15 1.71 -10.80
C GLU A 27 1.10 1.62 -12.33
N GLN A 28 1.53 2.68 -13.02
CA GLN A 28 1.53 2.74 -14.48
C GLN A 28 2.49 1.74 -15.11
N GLN A 29 3.70 1.60 -14.57
CA GLN A 29 4.67 0.63 -15.06
C GLN A 29 4.15 -0.80 -14.96
N ILE A 30 3.53 -1.16 -13.84
CA ILE A 30 2.95 -2.50 -13.67
C ILE A 30 1.79 -2.71 -14.63
N ALA A 31 0.92 -1.72 -14.83
CA ALA A 31 -0.18 -1.80 -15.79
C ALA A 31 0.31 -1.92 -17.25
N ASN A 32 1.44 -1.29 -17.58
CA ASN A 32 2.01 -1.31 -18.93
C ASN A 32 2.89 -2.55 -19.20
N ASN A 33 3.33 -3.26 -18.15
CA ASN A 33 4.26 -4.40 -18.24
C ASN A 33 3.57 -5.78 -18.32
N ASP A 34 2.30 -5.83 -18.72
CA ASP A 34 1.47 -7.05 -18.82
C ASP A 34 2.06 -8.17 -19.72
N ASP A 35 3.17 -7.92 -20.44
CA ASP A 35 3.75 -8.83 -21.44
C ASP A 35 5.22 -9.29 -21.19
N THR A 36 5.89 -8.95 -20.08
CA THR A 36 7.31 -9.36 -19.91
C THR A 36 7.69 -9.92 -18.53
N SER A 37 7.61 -11.26 -18.40
CA SER A 37 8.54 -12.20 -17.71
C SER A 37 9.13 -11.91 -16.30
N ARG A 38 8.96 -10.75 -15.69
CA ARG A 38 9.43 -10.44 -14.34
C ARG A 38 8.22 -10.45 -13.43
N SER A 39 8.13 -11.44 -12.54
CA SER A 39 7.11 -11.44 -11.51
C SER A 39 7.24 -10.15 -10.67
N PRO A 40 6.26 -9.23 -10.73
CA PRO A 40 6.27 -7.99 -9.92
C PRO A 40 6.18 -8.27 -8.41
N SER A 41 5.98 -9.54 -8.05
CA SER A 41 5.81 -10.09 -6.71
C SER A 41 7.11 -10.64 -6.09
N SER A 42 8.28 -10.48 -6.73
CA SER A 42 9.58 -10.88 -6.14
C SER A 42 10.32 -9.68 -5.54
N LEU A 43 11.18 -9.95 -4.55
CA LEU A 43 12.11 -8.97 -3.98
C LEU A 43 13.04 -8.37 -5.06
N ASP A 44 13.32 -9.11 -6.14
CA ASP A 44 14.12 -8.64 -7.28
C ASP A 44 13.50 -7.43 -8.01
N SER A 45 12.20 -7.18 -7.82
CA SER A 45 11.55 -5.99 -8.39
C SER A 45 11.97 -4.69 -7.68
N LEU A 46 12.60 -4.79 -6.50
CA LEU A 46 13.13 -3.63 -5.77
C LEU A 46 14.40 -3.06 -6.41
N ASP A 47 15.13 -3.84 -7.23
CA ASP A 47 16.29 -3.35 -8.01
C ASP A 47 15.86 -2.18 -8.93
N SER A 48 14.73 -2.34 -9.61
CA SER A 48 14.21 -1.35 -10.55
C SER A 48 13.77 -0.08 -9.81
N LEU A 49 13.11 -0.23 -8.66
CA LEU A 49 12.76 0.91 -7.81
C LEU A 49 14.02 1.63 -7.28
N GLU A 50 15.05 0.89 -6.87
CA GLU A 50 16.28 1.50 -6.38
C GLU A 50 17.01 2.31 -7.45
N GLU A 51 17.03 1.81 -8.69
CA GLU A 51 17.60 2.51 -9.85
C GLU A 51 16.80 3.78 -10.18
N GLU A 52 15.47 3.71 -10.14
CA GLU A 52 14.59 4.87 -10.33
C GLU A 52 14.77 5.92 -9.24
N LEU A 53 14.92 5.51 -7.99
CA LEU A 53 15.21 6.42 -6.88
C LEU A 53 16.57 7.13 -7.03
N LYS A 54 17.53 6.52 -7.74
CA LYS A 54 18.81 7.15 -8.10
C LYS A 54 18.68 8.10 -9.29
N ALA A 55 17.81 7.77 -10.24
CA ALA A 55 17.62 8.54 -11.48
C ALA A 55 16.63 9.71 -11.33
N THR A 56 15.72 9.65 -10.36
CA THR A 56 14.66 10.66 -10.21
C THR A 56 15.17 11.90 -9.45
N PRO A 57 15.05 13.11 -10.02
CA PRO A 57 15.33 14.35 -9.30
C PRO A 57 14.37 14.49 -8.10
N ARG A 58 14.92 14.68 -6.89
CA ARG A 58 14.13 14.97 -5.69
C ARG A 58 13.29 16.24 -5.92
N GLY A 59 11.96 16.11 -6.01
CA GLY A 59 11.03 17.24 -6.09
C GLY A 59 10.69 17.76 -7.51
N GLY A 60 10.81 16.95 -8.56
CA GLY A 60 10.56 17.37 -9.96
C GLY A 60 9.28 16.85 -10.62
N HIS A 61 8.35 16.26 -9.88
CA HIS A 61 7.13 15.67 -10.46
C HIS A 61 6.06 16.73 -10.74
N ASP A 62 5.33 16.57 -11.84
CA ASP A 62 4.19 17.42 -12.13
C ASP A 62 3.01 17.14 -11.18
N GLN A 63 2.13 18.12 -11.02
CA GLN A 63 1.01 18.04 -10.08
C GLN A 63 0.00 16.95 -10.45
N GLU A 64 -0.14 16.61 -11.74
CA GLU A 64 -1.07 15.57 -12.18
C GLU A 64 -0.60 14.19 -11.73
N THR A 65 0.70 13.91 -11.86
CA THR A 65 1.32 12.68 -11.35
C THR A 65 1.18 12.57 -9.84
N ILE A 66 1.42 13.65 -9.08
CA ILE A 66 1.24 13.66 -7.63
C ILE A 66 -0.23 13.38 -7.27
N ASN A 67 -1.19 14.01 -7.97
CA ASN A 67 -2.62 13.81 -7.72
C ASN A 67 -3.09 12.39 -8.07
N ALA A 68 -2.55 11.79 -9.13
CA ALA A 68 -2.81 10.39 -9.45
C ALA A 68 -2.31 9.47 -8.33
N GLY A 69 -1.09 9.73 -7.85
CA GLY A 69 -0.49 9.05 -6.72
C GLY A 69 -1.27 9.17 -5.44
N ASP A 70 -1.76 10.37 -5.12
CA ASP A 70 -2.59 10.63 -3.95
C ASP A 70 -3.89 9.82 -4.00
N ARG A 71 -4.59 9.82 -5.15
CA ARG A 71 -5.81 9.00 -5.32
C ARG A 71 -5.54 7.51 -5.15
N PHE A 72 -4.43 7.01 -5.68
CA PHE A 72 -4.08 5.60 -5.52
C PHE A 72 -3.68 5.29 -4.07
N PHE A 73 -2.92 6.19 -3.43
CA PHE A 73 -2.59 6.09 -2.02
C PHE A 73 -3.85 6.04 -1.15
N GLN A 74 -4.83 6.93 -1.34
CA GLN A 74 -6.07 6.92 -0.54
C GLN A 74 -6.75 5.54 -0.58
N LYS A 75 -6.85 4.93 -1.77
CA LYS A 75 -7.48 3.61 -1.95
C LYS A 75 -6.72 2.52 -1.20
N LEU A 76 -5.41 2.51 -1.33
CA LEU A 76 -4.55 1.54 -0.65
C LEU A 76 -4.51 1.76 0.86
N ASN A 77 -4.51 3.02 1.29
CA ASN A 77 -4.48 3.44 2.68
C ASN A 77 -5.77 3.01 3.39
N ALA A 78 -6.93 3.18 2.75
CA ALA A 78 -8.21 2.69 3.28
C ALA A 78 -8.23 1.16 3.43
N LYS A 79 -7.71 0.42 2.43
CA LYS A 79 -7.58 -1.04 2.49
C LYS A 79 -6.62 -1.50 3.58
N ALA A 80 -5.46 -0.86 3.69
CA ALA A 80 -4.45 -1.15 4.70
C ALA A 80 -4.98 -0.86 6.11
N TYR A 81 -5.66 0.28 6.30
CA TYR A 81 -6.36 0.61 7.54
C TYR A 81 -7.41 -0.45 7.88
N LYS A 82 -8.27 -0.83 6.93
CA LYS A 82 -9.30 -1.86 7.17
C LYS A 82 -8.67 -3.19 7.59
N LEU A 83 -7.59 -3.59 6.92
CA LEU A 83 -6.87 -4.82 7.20
C LEU A 83 -6.22 -4.82 8.59
N MET A 84 -5.71 -3.67 9.05
CA MET A 84 -4.92 -3.58 10.28
C MET A 84 -5.71 -3.11 11.52
N CYS A 85 -6.76 -2.32 11.32
CA CYS A 85 -7.45 -1.60 12.37
C CYS A 85 -8.96 -1.86 12.44
N SER A 86 -9.56 -2.54 11.45
CA SER A 86 -10.95 -2.96 11.60
C SER A 86 -11.02 -4.31 12.31
N ASP A 87 -11.90 -4.41 13.32
CA ASP A 87 -12.35 -5.69 13.82
C ASP A 87 -13.12 -6.35 12.67
N LEU A 88 -12.47 -7.30 11.97
CA LEU A 88 -13.06 -7.96 10.80
C LEU A 88 -14.33 -8.76 11.13
N PHE A 89 -14.76 -8.81 12.40
CA PHE A 89 -15.90 -9.60 12.85
C PHE A 89 -16.58 -8.96 14.08
N ASP A 90 -17.67 -8.24 13.83
CA ASP A 90 -18.75 -8.02 14.83
C ASP A 90 -19.59 -9.29 15.03
N GLU A 91 -19.35 -10.35 14.25
CA GLU A 91 -19.93 -11.67 14.46
C GLU A 91 -18.93 -12.59 15.15
N GLN A 92 -19.29 -13.01 16.36
CA GLN A 92 -18.67 -14.12 17.08
C GLN A 92 -18.33 -15.26 16.11
N ILE A 93 -17.15 -15.87 16.32
CA ILE A 93 -16.61 -17.04 15.59
C ILE A 93 -15.72 -16.61 14.41
N ILE A 94 -14.45 -16.31 14.72
CA ILE A 94 -13.23 -17.04 14.34
C ILE A 94 -12.07 -16.15 14.87
N GLN A 95 -11.67 -16.35 16.13
CA GLN A 95 -10.35 -15.93 16.62
C GLN A 95 -9.29 -16.80 15.92
N THR A 96 -8.91 -16.44 14.69
CA THR A 96 -7.83 -17.14 13.99
C THR A 96 -6.50 -16.46 14.26
N GLN A 97 -5.45 -17.28 14.17
CA GLN A 97 -4.04 -16.95 14.18
C GLN A 97 -3.68 -15.65 13.42
N SER A 98 -4.46 -15.29 12.39
CA SER A 98 -4.38 -14.02 11.66
C SER A 98 -4.61 -12.79 12.54
N GLN A 99 -5.57 -12.78 13.47
CA GLN A 99 -5.82 -11.63 14.37
C GLN A 99 -4.68 -11.41 15.36
N ALA A 100 -4.09 -12.51 15.86
CA ALA A 100 -2.90 -12.44 16.69
C ALA A 100 -1.70 -11.94 15.89
N LEU A 101 -1.50 -12.42 14.66
CA LEU A 101 -0.46 -11.92 13.76
C LEU A 101 -0.68 -10.45 13.38
N LEU A 102 -1.92 -10.00 13.21
CA LEU A 102 -2.26 -8.59 12.92
C LEU A 102 -1.96 -7.69 14.11
N LYS A 103 -2.40 -8.06 15.33
CA LYS A 103 -2.08 -7.31 16.56
C LYS A 103 -0.60 -7.39 16.92
N GLU A 104 0.05 -8.52 16.67
CA GLU A 104 1.49 -8.70 16.83
C GLU A 104 2.26 -7.87 15.81
N ASN A 105 1.83 -7.80 14.55
CA ASN A 105 2.47 -6.99 13.53
C ASN A 105 2.22 -5.50 13.78
N LEU A 106 1.00 -5.09 14.12
CA LEU A 106 0.72 -3.72 14.55
C LEU A 106 1.51 -3.37 15.81
N GLY A 107 1.63 -4.31 16.76
CA GLY A 107 2.42 -4.23 17.99
C GLY A 107 3.94 -4.19 17.73
N LYS A 108 4.43 -4.89 16.70
CA LYS A 108 5.83 -4.84 16.23
C LYS A 108 6.11 -3.54 15.51
N VAL A 109 5.19 -3.04 14.71
CA VAL A 109 5.29 -1.74 14.03
C VAL A 109 5.27 -0.64 15.11
N ALA A 110 4.30 -0.65 16.02
CA ALA A 110 4.20 0.12 17.26
C ALA A 110 5.49 0.10 18.10
N GLY A 111 6.06 -1.08 18.33
CA GLY A 111 7.30 -1.27 19.08
C GLY A 111 8.51 -0.69 18.33
N LYS A 112 8.54 -0.84 17.01
CA LYS A 112 9.61 -0.33 16.13
C LYS A 112 9.51 1.16 15.86
N PHE A 113 8.35 1.81 16.02
CA PHE A 113 8.25 3.27 16.05
C PHE A 113 9.15 3.88 17.13
N LYS A 114 9.41 3.15 18.23
CA LYS A 114 10.35 3.58 19.28
C LYS A 114 11.82 3.39 18.92
N GLU A 115 12.14 2.56 17.92
CA GLU A 115 13.51 2.27 17.49
C GLU A 115 13.92 3.09 16.25
N ASN A 116 13.15 3.02 15.15
CA ASN A 116 13.27 3.87 13.95
C ASN A 116 12.09 3.60 12.99
N PHE A 117 11.53 4.64 12.38
CA PHE A 117 10.46 4.56 11.37
C PHE A 117 10.80 3.68 10.16
N GLY A 118 12.08 3.62 9.74
CA GLY A 118 12.51 2.75 8.64
C GLY A 118 12.28 1.26 8.93
N THR A 119 12.58 0.80 10.15
CA THR A 119 12.38 -0.60 10.57
C THR A 119 10.90 -0.98 10.64
N ALA A 120 10.04 -0.02 10.99
CA ALA A 120 8.59 -0.20 11.00
C ALA A 120 8.05 -0.34 9.57
N ALA A 121 8.52 0.49 8.63
CA ALA A 121 8.16 0.40 7.22
C ALA A 121 8.55 -0.97 6.64
N GLN A 122 9.78 -1.43 6.86
CA GLN A 122 10.26 -2.73 6.39
C GLN A 122 9.38 -3.90 6.83
N ALA A 123 8.91 -3.89 8.08
CA ALA A 123 8.06 -4.94 8.61
C ALA A 123 6.68 -4.98 7.93
N LEU A 124 6.19 -3.84 7.42
CA LEU A 124 4.90 -3.74 6.74
C LEU A 124 4.93 -4.28 5.31
N ILE A 125 6.07 -4.22 4.61
CA ILE A 125 6.18 -4.53 3.18
C ILE A 125 5.68 -5.94 2.82
N PRO A 126 6.23 -7.03 3.38
CA PRO A 126 5.78 -8.38 3.00
C PRO A 126 4.32 -8.61 3.40
N PHE A 127 3.87 -7.97 4.47
CA PHE A 127 2.50 -8.05 4.93
C PHE A 127 1.51 -7.37 3.96
N LEU A 128 1.83 -6.14 3.51
CA LEU A 128 1.05 -5.41 2.53
C LEU A 128 1.07 -6.11 1.17
N ALA A 129 2.24 -6.58 0.72
CA ALA A 129 2.37 -7.34 -0.53
C ALA A 129 1.48 -8.60 -0.53
N ALA A 130 1.52 -9.39 0.54
CA ALA A 130 0.76 -10.63 0.62
C ALA A 130 -0.76 -10.41 0.76
N ASN A 131 -1.18 -9.48 1.62
CA ASN A 131 -2.60 -9.33 1.97
C ASN A 131 -3.38 -8.39 1.04
N LEU A 132 -2.70 -7.43 0.41
CA LEU A 132 -3.30 -6.54 -0.58
C LEU A 132 -2.95 -6.94 -2.02
N GLN A 133 -2.21 -8.05 -2.20
CA GLN A 133 -1.74 -8.56 -3.50
C GLN A 133 -0.96 -7.49 -4.29
N LEU A 134 -0.18 -6.68 -3.58
CA LEU A 134 0.61 -5.60 -4.18
C LEU A 134 1.97 -6.12 -4.62
N ALA A 135 2.47 -5.56 -5.71
CA ALA A 135 3.87 -5.67 -6.08
C ALA A 135 4.76 -5.11 -4.95
N TYR A 136 5.96 -5.70 -4.77
CA TYR A 136 6.88 -5.27 -3.71
C TYR A 136 7.24 -3.77 -3.75
N PRO A 137 7.49 -3.16 -4.93
CA PRO A 137 7.73 -1.72 -5.03
C PRO A 137 6.56 -0.86 -4.52
N ILE A 138 5.33 -1.18 -4.92
CA ILE A 138 4.11 -0.49 -4.45
C ILE A 138 3.97 -0.68 -2.93
N ALA A 139 4.19 -1.89 -2.41
CA ALA A 139 4.11 -2.17 -0.98
C ALA A 139 5.16 -1.40 -0.17
N ALA A 140 6.37 -1.21 -0.70
CA ALA A 140 7.44 -0.43 -0.07
C ALA A 140 7.09 1.05 0.05
N ILE A 141 6.64 1.67 -1.04
CA ILE A 141 6.23 3.08 -1.06
C ILE A 141 5.01 3.28 -0.14
N LEU A 142 4.03 2.38 -0.21
CA LEU A 142 2.84 2.41 0.65
C LEU A 142 3.20 2.29 2.13
N ALA A 143 4.10 1.37 2.49
CA ALA A 143 4.55 1.21 3.87
C ALA A 143 5.15 2.51 4.41
N VAL A 144 6.03 3.16 3.65
CA VAL A 144 6.64 4.44 4.04
C VAL A 144 5.60 5.54 4.19
N LEU A 145 4.67 5.67 3.25
CA LEU A 145 3.57 6.66 3.33
C LEU A 145 2.68 6.43 4.55
N ILE A 146 2.33 5.19 4.87
CA ILE A 146 1.56 4.84 6.07
C ILE A 146 2.33 5.24 7.33
N ILE A 147 3.59 4.85 7.44
CA ILE A 147 4.45 5.18 8.59
C ILE A 147 4.55 6.69 8.77
N LYS A 148 4.72 7.46 7.70
CA LYS A 148 4.71 8.93 7.75
C LYS A 148 3.36 9.48 8.24
N THR A 149 2.25 8.94 7.72
CA THR A 149 0.89 9.32 8.09
C THR A 149 0.61 9.14 9.58
N ILE A 150 1.10 8.04 10.18
CA ILE A 150 0.85 7.69 11.58
C ILE A 150 2.05 7.94 12.50
N SER A 151 3.10 8.60 12.01
CA SER A 151 4.36 8.84 12.73
C SER A 151 4.18 9.64 14.03
N SER A 152 3.11 10.42 14.14
CA SER A 152 2.74 11.15 15.34
C SER A 152 1.93 10.33 16.35
N ALA A 153 1.54 9.10 16.01
CA ALA A 153 0.69 8.26 16.85
C ALA A 153 1.51 7.42 17.84
N THR A 154 0.91 7.12 18.99
CA THR A 154 1.42 6.09 19.89
C THR A 154 0.83 4.74 19.53
N SER A 155 1.46 3.63 19.94
CA SER A 155 1.00 2.27 19.67
C SER A 155 -0.48 2.02 19.99
N GLU A 156 -1.00 2.66 21.04
CA GLU A 156 -2.37 2.54 21.52
C GLU A 156 -3.37 3.40 20.72
N THR A 157 -2.86 4.40 19.98
CA THR A 157 -3.67 5.38 19.24
C THR A 157 -3.47 5.31 17.73
N ILE A 158 -2.61 4.41 17.22
CA ILE A 158 -2.32 4.25 15.78
C ILE A 158 -3.61 4.16 14.98
N CYS A 159 -4.56 3.31 15.37
CA CYS A 159 -5.80 3.14 14.61
C CYS A 159 -6.70 4.37 14.67
N GLU A 160 -6.77 5.07 15.80
CA GLU A 160 -7.57 6.29 15.93
C GLU A 160 -6.98 7.44 15.10
N VAL A 161 -5.67 7.64 15.20
CA VAL A 161 -4.94 8.65 14.41
C VAL A 161 -5.05 8.31 12.93
N TRP A 162 -4.86 7.04 12.56
CA TRP A 162 -4.97 6.61 11.17
C TRP A 162 -6.38 6.79 10.61
N LYS A 163 -7.42 6.45 11.37
CA LYS A 163 -8.82 6.66 10.97
C LYS A 163 -9.07 8.12 10.56
N SER A 164 -8.52 9.08 11.30
CA SER A 164 -8.67 10.52 10.99
C SER A 164 -7.98 10.96 9.68
N LYS A 165 -7.14 10.09 9.09
CA LYS A 165 -6.36 10.32 7.88
C LYS A 165 -6.83 9.49 6.69
N VAL A 166 -7.82 8.62 6.89
CA VAL A 166 -8.45 7.86 5.81
C VAL A 166 -9.75 8.55 5.41
N ASN A 167 -9.94 8.81 4.12
CA ASN A 167 -11.24 9.30 3.63
C ASN A 167 -12.32 8.21 3.80
N GLU A 168 -13.33 8.48 4.63
CA GLU A 168 -14.42 7.53 4.93
C GLU A 168 -15.18 7.06 3.68
N SER A 169 -15.20 7.86 2.61
CA SER A 169 -15.83 7.52 1.33
C SER A 169 -15.23 6.28 0.64
N GLU A 170 -13.98 5.93 0.93
CA GLU A 170 -13.32 4.74 0.36
C GLU A 170 -13.38 3.50 1.26
N ILE A 171 -13.82 3.67 2.52
CA ILE A 171 -14.02 2.56 3.48
C ILE A 171 -15.35 1.84 3.22
N SER A 172 -16.34 2.57 2.69
CA SER A 172 -17.74 2.11 2.58
C SER A 172 -18.13 1.41 1.27
N ASN A 173 -17.23 1.20 0.29
CA ASN A 173 -17.63 0.64 -1.00
C ASN A 173 -16.88 -0.64 -1.42
N PRO A 174 -17.34 -1.84 -1.05
CA PRO A 174 -16.80 -3.11 -1.52
C PRO A 174 -17.20 -3.51 -2.95
N GLN A 175 -18.05 -2.77 -3.66
CA GLN A 175 -18.59 -3.21 -4.95
C GLN A 175 -18.76 -2.04 -5.94
N ALA A 176 -17.77 -1.85 -6.79
CA ALA A 176 -17.96 -1.21 -8.09
C ALA A 176 -17.01 -1.83 -9.12
N SER A 177 -17.04 -3.17 -9.23
CA SER A 177 -16.55 -3.87 -10.41
C SER A 177 -17.18 -5.25 -10.39
N ILE A 178 -18.39 -5.39 -10.95
CA ILE A 178 -18.77 -6.41 -11.95
C ILE A 178 -20.13 -5.99 -12.53
N THR A 179 -20.17 -5.56 -13.79
CA THR A 179 -21.31 -5.86 -14.66
C THR A 179 -20.78 -5.99 -16.09
N GLU A 180 -20.03 -7.06 -16.30
CA GLU A 180 -19.96 -7.68 -17.61
C GLU A 180 -21.05 -8.76 -17.64
N THR A 181 -22.13 -8.54 -18.38
CA THR A 181 -22.93 -9.63 -18.93
C THR A 181 -23.65 -9.15 -20.19
N THR A 182 -22.99 -9.40 -21.32
CA THR A 182 -23.62 -9.58 -22.63
C THR A 182 -24.76 -10.60 -22.52
N PRO A 183 -25.90 -10.41 -23.20
CA PRO A 183 -26.69 -11.52 -23.68
C PRO A 183 -26.56 -11.61 -25.20
N VAL A 184 -25.82 -12.60 -25.67
CA VAL A 184 -26.15 -13.27 -26.92
C VAL A 184 -27.47 -14.00 -26.67
N ASN A 185 -28.52 -13.66 -27.42
CA ASN A 185 -29.53 -14.63 -27.79
C ASN A 185 -30.19 -14.24 -29.11
N GLU A 186 -29.81 -14.99 -30.13
CA GLU A 186 -30.64 -15.33 -31.30
C GLU A 186 -32.02 -15.84 -30.85
N ALA A 187 -33.11 -15.26 -31.39
CA ALA A 187 -34.29 -16.00 -31.86
C ALA A 187 -35.36 -15.07 -32.49
N ILE A 188 -35.54 -15.23 -33.82
CA ILE A 188 -36.79 -15.50 -34.58
C ILE A 188 -38.04 -14.58 -34.39
N GLU A 189 -38.61 -14.18 -35.55
CA GLU A 189 -39.97 -13.70 -35.88
C GLU A 189 -40.19 -12.19 -36.09
N ALA A 190 -40.15 -11.75 -37.36
CA ALA A 190 -41.33 -11.31 -38.12
C ALA A 190 -41.00 -11.19 -39.63
#